data_AF-A0A521BSA9-F1
#
_entry.id   AF-A0A521BSA9-F1
#
_cell.length_a   1.000
_cell.length_b   1.000
_cell.length_c   1.000
_cell.angle_alpha   90.00
_cell.angle_beta   90.00
_cell.angle_gamma   90.00
#
_symmetry.space_group_name_H-M   'P 1'
#
loop_
_entity.id
_entity.type
_entity.pdbx_description
1 polymer ?
#
loop_
_entity_poly.entity_id
_entity_poly.type
_entity_poly.pdbx_seq_one_letter_code
_entity_poly.pdbx_strand_id
1 'polypeptide(L)'
;MAARPPGGGGSAEPEAIEFGIAALDARLEESDLTFPATSQEILRALDHPEIPYDSKGRTIELAAGLEEVSQSEFENETELLDALYPVFDEARRGGGGFLDGLRDALPF
;
A
#
# COMPACT_ATOMS: atom_id res chain seq x y z
N MET A 1 -19.80 21.18 -45.94
CA MET A 1 -18.93 21.61 -44.83
C MET A 1 -19.39 20.88 -43.58
N ALA A 2 -18.63 19.88 -43.11
CA ALA A 2 -18.91 19.20 -41.86
C ALA A 2 -17.87 19.67 -40.84
N ALA A 3 -18.32 20.39 -39.81
CA ALA A 3 -17.48 20.77 -38.69
C ALA A 3 -17.33 19.56 -37.77
N ARG A 4 -16.09 19.08 -37.56
CA ARG A 4 -15.77 18.16 -36.45
C ARG A 4 -15.93 18.91 -35.14
N PRO A 5 -16.60 18.36 -34.12
CA PRO A 5 -16.52 18.92 -32.78
C PRO A 5 -15.11 18.70 -32.21
N PRO A 6 -14.58 19.66 -31.45
CA PRO A 6 -13.26 19.55 -30.84
C PRO A 6 -13.27 18.46 -29.75
N GLY A 7 -12.23 17.63 -29.77
CA GLY A 7 -11.88 16.79 -28.63
C GLY A 7 -11.50 17.69 -27.45
N GLY A 8 -12.01 17.36 -26.27
CA GLY A 8 -11.74 18.13 -25.06
C GLY A 8 -12.51 17.56 -23.90
N GLY A 9 -11.79 16.91 -23.00
CA GLY A 9 -12.32 16.34 -21.77
C GLY A 9 -11.34 15.30 -21.27
N GLY A 10 -10.17 15.77 -20.81
CA GLY A 10 -9.22 14.93 -20.11
C GLY A 10 -9.96 14.15 -19.05
N SER A 11 -9.85 12.84 -19.12
CA SER A 11 -10.18 11.95 -18.02
C SER A 11 -9.19 12.29 -16.90
N ALA A 12 -9.52 13.29 -16.09
CA ALA A 12 -9.24 13.17 -14.67
C ALA A 12 -10.09 11.98 -14.24
N GLU A 13 -9.50 10.79 -14.38
CA GLU A 13 -10.02 9.58 -13.78
C GLU A 13 -10.30 9.95 -12.33
N PRO A 14 -11.49 9.62 -11.79
CA PRO A 14 -11.82 9.98 -10.43
C PRO A 14 -10.66 9.51 -9.56
N GLU A 15 -10.07 10.40 -8.75
CA GLU A 15 -9.05 10.04 -7.76
C GLU A 15 -9.62 8.87 -6.97
N ALA A 16 -9.26 7.64 -7.37
CA ALA A 16 -9.78 6.45 -6.79
C ALA A 16 -9.24 6.50 -5.37
N ILE A 17 -10.14 6.52 -4.38
CA ILE A 17 -9.69 6.51 -3.01
C ILE A 17 -9.17 5.10 -2.77
N GLU A 18 -7.86 4.93 -2.86
CA GLU A 18 -7.16 3.65 -2.75
C GLU A 18 -6.95 3.27 -1.29
N PHE A 19 -7.07 1.98 -1.00
CA PHE A 19 -6.91 1.43 0.35
C PHE A 19 -6.21 0.07 0.31
N GLY A 20 -5.43 -0.23 1.35
CA GLY A 20 -4.75 -1.50 1.54
C GLY A 20 -3.72 -1.73 0.44
N ILE A 21 -3.79 -2.88 -0.22
CA ILE A 21 -2.88 -3.24 -1.31
C ILE A 21 -2.93 -2.24 -2.47
N ALA A 22 -4.07 -1.62 -2.78
CA ALA A 22 -4.15 -0.62 -3.85
C ALA A 22 -3.40 0.67 -3.49
N ALA A 23 -3.48 1.09 -2.22
CA ALA A 23 -2.74 2.27 -1.75
C ALA A 23 -1.23 2.01 -1.64
N LEU A 24 -0.84 0.75 -1.47
CA LEU A 24 0.55 0.31 -1.51
C LEU A 24 1.05 0.22 -2.96
N ASP A 25 0.25 -0.34 -3.87
CA ASP A 25 0.52 -0.45 -5.30
C ASP A 25 0.82 0.92 -5.92
N ALA A 26 -0.07 1.89 -5.73
CA ALA A 26 0.16 3.27 -6.19
C ALA A 26 1.47 3.88 -5.65
N ARG A 27 1.80 3.59 -4.38
CA ARG A 27 3.07 4.05 -3.78
C ARG A 27 4.29 3.37 -4.38
N LEU A 28 4.17 2.10 -4.75
CA LEU A 28 5.23 1.35 -5.41
C LEU A 28 5.46 1.90 -6.82
N GLU A 29 4.39 2.19 -7.56
CA GLU A 29 4.45 2.82 -8.89
C GLU A 29 5.10 4.22 -8.85
N GLU A 30 4.85 5.00 -7.80
CA GLU A 30 5.49 6.31 -7.59
C GLU A 30 6.96 6.21 -7.14
N SER A 31 7.39 5.03 -6.69
CA SER A 31 8.74 4.79 -6.19
C SER A 31 9.68 4.26 -7.27
N ASP A 32 10.97 4.54 -7.14
CA ASP A 32 12.01 3.96 -8.01
C ASP A 32 12.44 2.54 -7.54
N LEU A 33 11.57 1.81 -6.81
CA LEU A 33 11.88 0.48 -6.30
C LEU A 33 12.01 -0.51 -7.47
N THR A 34 13.06 -1.33 -7.45
CA THR A 34 13.29 -2.39 -8.44
C THR A 34 13.31 -3.74 -7.74
N PHE A 35 12.65 -4.72 -8.32
CA PHE A 35 12.64 -6.10 -7.83
C PHE A 35 13.71 -6.97 -8.53
N PRO A 36 14.27 -8.00 -7.87
CA PRO A 36 13.94 -8.47 -6.51
C PRO A 36 14.37 -7.50 -5.41
N ALA A 37 13.55 -7.37 -4.37
CA ALA A 37 13.78 -6.44 -3.26
C ALA A 37 13.44 -7.08 -1.91
N THR A 38 14.20 -6.72 -0.88
CA THR A 38 13.95 -7.14 0.51
C THR A 38 12.97 -6.22 1.22
N SER A 39 12.32 -6.71 2.27
CA SER A 39 11.43 -5.89 3.13
C SER A 39 12.12 -4.62 3.62
N GLN A 40 13.41 -4.67 3.93
CA GLN A 40 14.18 -3.50 4.35
C GLN A 40 14.45 -2.50 3.21
N GLU A 41 14.68 -2.99 1.98
CA GLU A 41 14.85 -2.14 0.81
C GLU A 41 13.54 -1.47 0.42
N ILE A 42 12.42 -2.21 0.46
CA ILE A 42 11.06 -1.68 0.25
C ILE A 42 10.76 -0.57 1.24
N LEU A 43 10.97 -0.82 2.54
CA LEU A 43 10.72 0.19 3.59
C LEU A 43 11.58 1.44 3.41
N ARG A 44 12.84 1.26 3.02
CA ARG A 44 13.76 2.38 2.80
C ARG A 44 13.42 3.16 1.53
N ALA A 45 13.01 2.48 0.47
CA ALA A 45 12.61 3.11 -0.79
C ALA A 45 11.33 3.94 -0.61
N LEU A 46 10.40 3.46 0.21
CA LEU A 46 9.12 4.12 0.47
C LEU A 46 9.12 5.05 1.70
N ASP A 47 10.25 5.23 2.37
CA ASP A 47 10.43 6.04 3.59
C ASP A 47 9.45 5.66 4.72
N HIS A 48 9.31 4.35 4.99
CA HIS A 48 8.47 3.80 6.07
C HIS A 48 7.01 4.32 6.06
N PRO A 49 6.26 4.07 4.97
CA PRO A 49 4.95 4.68 4.80
C PRO A 49 3.89 4.04 5.72
N GLU A 50 2.96 4.87 6.16
CA GLU A 50 1.68 4.42 6.70
C GLU A 50 0.67 4.22 5.57
N ILE A 51 0.14 3.00 5.43
CA ILE A 51 -0.79 2.63 4.36
C ILE A 51 -2.22 2.67 4.92
N PRO A 52 -3.13 3.48 4.35
CA PRO A 52 -4.53 3.48 4.73
C PRO A 52 -5.20 2.19 4.26
N TYR A 53 -5.87 1.44 5.13
CA TYR A 53 -6.49 0.15 4.77
C TYR A 53 -8.02 0.17 4.76
N ASP A 54 -8.65 1.24 5.27
CA ASP A 54 -10.09 1.41 5.23
C ASP A 54 -10.55 2.86 5.04
N SER A 55 -11.83 3.02 4.67
CA SER A 55 -12.48 4.32 4.52
C SER A 55 -12.79 5.02 5.86
N LYS A 56 -12.44 4.39 6.99
CA LYS A 56 -12.60 4.99 8.33
C LYS A 56 -11.36 5.78 8.75
N GLY A 57 -10.34 5.86 7.89
CA GLY A 57 -9.10 6.58 8.14
C GLY A 57 -8.12 5.79 8.99
N ARG A 58 -8.23 4.46 9.04
CA ARG A 58 -7.25 3.62 9.74
C ARG A 58 -6.08 3.32 8.83
N THR A 59 -4.89 3.49 9.39
CA THR A 59 -3.61 3.18 8.75
C THR A 59 -2.90 2.04 9.47
N ILE A 60 -2.04 1.35 8.74
CA ILE A 60 -1.07 0.40 9.24
C ILE A 60 0.31 0.80 8.73
N GLU A 61 1.33 0.71 9.58
CA GLU A 61 2.71 0.89 9.14
C GLU A 61 3.12 -0.27 8.23
N LEU A 62 3.71 0.04 7.07
CA LEU A 62 4.20 -0.99 6.16
C LEU A 62 5.22 -1.91 6.84
N ALA A 63 6.00 -1.38 7.78
CA ALA A 63 6.97 -2.16 8.55
C ALA A 63 6.29 -3.25 9.38
N ALA A 64 5.26 -2.89 10.15
CA ALA A 64 4.45 -3.84 10.90
C ALA A 64 3.78 -4.86 9.98
N GLY A 65 3.30 -4.42 8.81
CA GLY A 65 2.73 -5.33 7.82
C GLY A 65 3.74 -6.37 7.32
N LEU A 66 4.96 -5.95 7.02
CA LEU A 66 6.04 -6.81 6.54
C LEU A 66 6.60 -7.74 7.62
N GLU A 67 6.55 -7.35 8.90
CA GLU A 67 6.96 -8.21 10.02
C GLU A 67 6.01 -9.40 10.23
N GLU A 68 4.72 -9.25 9.90
CA GLU A 68 3.74 -10.34 9.97
C GLU A 68 3.92 -11.37 8.84
N VAL A 69 4.58 -10.98 7.75
CA VAL A 69 4.85 -11.89 6.63
C VAL A 69 6.08 -12.74 6.94
N SER A 70 6.00 -14.04 6.69
CA SER A 70 7.12 -14.97 6.94
C SER A 70 8.30 -14.83 5.97
N GLN A 71 8.15 -14.06 4.88
CA GLN A 71 9.19 -13.83 3.88
C GLN A 71 9.75 -12.41 3.97
N SER A 72 11.05 -12.28 3.76
CA SER A 72 11.77 -11.00 3.85
C SER A 72 12.30 -10.50 2.51
N GLU A 73 12.06 -11.24 1.43
CA GLU A 73 12.48 -10.95 0.06
C GLU A 73 11.32 -11.28 -0.88
N PHE A 74 11.17 -10.47 -1.92
CA PHE A 74 10.11 -10.58 -2.91
C PHE A 74 10.73 -10.51 -4.31
N GLU A 75 10.36 -11.45 -5.19
CA GLU A 75 10.89 -11.50 -6.55
C GLU A 75 10.25 -10.44 -7.44
N ASN A 76 9.04 -9.99 -7.12
CA ASN A 76 8.29 -8.99 -7.86
C ASN A 76 7.24 -8.30 -6.97
N GLU A 77 6.67 -7.22 -7.51
CA GLU A 77 5.63 -6.41 -6.87
C GLU A 77 4.37 -7.23 -6.53
N THR A 78 3.88 -8.03 -7.47
CA THR A 78 2.68 -8.85 -7.26
C THR A 78 2.86 -9.80 -6.09
N GLU A 79 4.04 -10.41 -5.94
CA GLU A 79 4.37 -11.27 -4.81
C GLU A 79 4.33 -10.52 -3.47
N LEU A 80 4.87 -9.30 -3.43
CA LEU A 80 4.79 -8.42 -2.26
C LEU A 80 3.33 -8.10 -1.90
N LEU A 81 2.53 -7.70 -2.89
CA LEU A 81 1.12 -7.35 -2.68
C LEU A 81 0.29 -8.55 -2.24
N ASP A 82 0.49 -9.72 -2.85
CA ASP A 82 -0.18 -10.96 -2.49
C ASP A 82 0.17 -11.41 -1.07
N ALA A 83 1.43 -11.23 -0.67
CA ALA A 83 1.88 -11.58 0.68
C ALA A 83 1.29 -10.64 1.76
N LEU A 84 1.12 -9.36 1.44
CA LEU A 84 0.55 -8.36 2.36
C LEU A 84 -0.98 -8.33 2.33
N TYR A 85 -1.63 -8.79 1.26
CA TYR A 85 -3.09 -8.87 1.14
C TYR A 85 -3.77 -9.48 2.39
N PRO A 86 -3.38 -10.67 2.89
CA PRO A 86 -4.00 -11.24 4.08
C PRO A 86 -3.80 -10.37 5.34
N VAL A 87 -2.70 -9.63 5.45
CA VAL A 87 -2.44 -8.73 6.59
C VAL A 87 -3.41 -7.55 6.59
N PHE A 88 -3.59 -6.90 5.43
CA PHE A 88 -4.57 -5.82 5.27
C PHE A 88 -6.01 -6.29 5.47
N ASP A 89 -6.33 -7.49 4.95
CA ASP A 89 -7.64 -8.09 5.03
C ASP A 89 -7.99 -8.51 6.48
N GLU A 90 -7.03 -9.03 7.24
CA GLU A 90 -7.18 -9.31 8.68
C GLU A 90 -7.34 -8.01 9.49
N ALA A 91 -6.49 -7.01 9.24
CA ALA A 91 -6.60 -5.68 9.87
C ALA A 91 -7.99 -5.04 9.63
N ARG A 92 -8.57 -5.27 8.45
CA ARG A 92 -9.91 -4.80 8.09
C ARG A 92 -11.02 -5.55 8.82
N ARG A 93 -10.87 -6.86 9.02
CA ARG A 93 -11.87 -7.73 9.67
C ARG A 93 -11.86 -7.62 11.20
N GLY A 94 -10.67 -7.54 11.79
CA GLY A 94 -10.47 -7.55 13.24
C GLY A 94 -9.91 -6.23 13.74
N GLY A 95 -10.77 -5.35 14.27
CA GLY A 95 -10.33 -4.17 15.02
C GLY A 95 -9.76 -4.49 16.41
N GLY A 96 -8.93 -5.52 16.55
CA GLY A 96 -8.34 -5.91 17.83
C GLY A 96 -7.64 -7.27 17.79
N GLY A 97 -6.31 -7.25 17.77
CA GLY A 97 -5.43 -8.41 17.87
C GLY A 97 -4.33 -8.33 16.81
N PHE A 98 -3.07 -8.36 17.25
CA PHE A 98 -1.83 -8.20 16.48
C PHE A 98 -1.34 -6.76 16.25
N LEU A 99 -2.05 -5.90 15.51
CA LEU A 99 -1.55 -4.52 15.24
C LEU A 99 -1.72 -3.53 16.40
N ASP A 100 -2.66 -3.80 17.31
CA ASP A 100 -2.91 -2.95 18.49
C ASP A 100 -1.73 -2.97 19.48
N GLY A 101 -0.88 -4.01 19.42
CA GLY A 101 0.28 -4.18 20.31
C GLY A 101 1.53 -3.40 19.89
N LEU A 102 1.68 -3.02 18.61
CA LEU A 102 2.88 -2.31 18.14
C LEU A 102 2.80 -0.79 18.32
N ARG A 103 1.58 -0.23 18.46
CA ARG A 103 1.37 1.19 18.74
C ARG A 103 1.90 1.65 20.11
N ASP A 104 2.20 0.73 21.03
CA ASP A 104 2.73 1.07 22.37
C ASP A 104 4.26 1.26 22.37
N ALA A 105 4.95 0.94 21.27
CA ALA A 105 6.43 0.93 21.21
C ALA A 105 7.07 2.16 20.54
N LEU A 106 6.30 3.10 19.99
CA LEU A 106 6.84 4.33 19.40
C LEU A 106 6.56 5.55 20.30
N PRO A 107 7.58 6.09 21.00
CA PRO A 107 7.45 7.35 21.72
C PRO A 107 7.44 8.51 20.70
N PHE A 108 6.37 9.28 20.69
CA PHE A 108 6.35 10.62 20.09
C PHE A 108 6.96 11.65 21.05
#